data_AF-A0A8G2F9Q7-F1
#
_entry.id   AF-A0A8G2F9Q7-F1
#
_cell.length_a   1.000
_cell.length_b   1.000
_cell.length_c   1.000
_cell.angle_alpha   90.00
_cell.angle_beta   90.00
_cell.angle_gamma   90.00
#
_symmetry.space_group_name_H-M   'P 1'
#
loop_
_entity.id
_entity.type
_entity.pdbx_description
1 polymer ?
#
loop_
_entity_poly.entity_id
_entity_poly.type
_entity_poly.pdbx_seq_one_letter_code
_entity_poly.pdbx_strand_id
1 'polypeptide(L)'
;MEITVEIGNSNQRKEITDELGIIREAARHATMAFRIHEIIVPKNFDAKVNELQGTTDFKSIPGAEPVARSIFHEKGYYLLFHPNLFTKHYDNQVRFSIYWHEFALIVNKGRFPVLTRHKLDRFANYFMNLYQLFDQYDAARKSFEFRDALVKNVLKTELSDTARADLENSLMGNLALINNKPEYYDLIKFQQQEFPTHKNISQFLSQIQGKISQLSFSIIFAYATMDHYEYLREKEQLISEAPMLDNNTRVLLEYFRLKYDECSPDLSDGIDIMEAFWANFGIRFVDGAQSLQCEIVPLK
;
A
#
# COMPACT_ATOMS: atom_id res chain seq x y z
N MET A 1 4.71 19.87 -14.17
CA MET A 1 3.63 19.08 -13.57
C MET A 1 2.37 19.91 -13.61
N GLU A 2 1.36 19.42 -14.34
CA GLU A 2 0.03 20.03 -14.46
C GLU A 2 -0.90 19.55 -13.34
N ILE A 3 -1.93 20.34 -13.00
CA ILE A 3 -2.98 19.96 -12.04
C ILE A 3 -4.33 20.22 -12.71
N THR A 4 -5.11 19.16 -12.90
CA THR A 4 -6.42 19.20 -13.56
C THR A 4 -7.51 18.82 -12.57
N VAL A 5 -8.46 19.73 -12.33
CA VAL A 5 -9.60 19.51 -11.42
C VAL A 5 -10.90 19.65 -12.20
N GLU A 6 -11.62 18.53 -12.36
CA GLU A 6 -12.84 18.47 -13.17
C GLU A 6 -14.13 18.66 -12.37
N ILE A 7 -14.05 18.57 -11.04
CA ILE A 7 -15.19 18.68 -10.12
C ILE A 7 -15.38 20.10 -9.58
N GLY A 8 -16.58 20.40 -9.07
CA GLY A 8 -16.88 21.68 -8.43
C GLY A 8 -16.99 22.88 -9.37
N ASN A 9 -17.35 24.03 -8.79
CA ASN A 9 -17.38 25.33 -9.47
C ASN A 9 -15.97 25.96 -9.54
N SER A 10 -15.83 27.12 -10.20
CA SER A 10 -14.53 27.77 -10.41
C SER A 10 -13.76 28.07 -9.12
N ASN A 11 -14.44 28.44 -8.04
CA ASN A 11 -13.78 28.71 -6.75
C ASN A 11 -13.30 27.42 -6.11
N GLN A 12 -14.15 26.38 -6.08
CA GLN A 12 -13.79 25.07 -5.54
C GLN A 12 -12.61 24.45 -6.31
N ARG A 13 -12.61 24.55 -7.64
CA ARG A 13 -11.49 24.08 -8.48
C ARG A 13 -10.20 24.79 -8.13
N LYS A 14 -10.26 26.10 -7.91
CA LYS A 14 -9.08 26.89 -7.51
C LYS A 14 -8.55 26.44 -6.14
N GLU A 15 -9.42 26.30 -5.14
CA GLU A 15 -9.05 25.84 -3.79
C GLU A 15 -8.38 24.45 -3.83
N ILE A 16 -8.97 23.50 -4.57
CA ILE A 16 -8.39 22.16 -4.74
C ILE A 16 -7.04 22.23 -5.47
N THR A 17 -6.93 23.06 -6.51
CA THR A 17 -5.68 23.23 -7.26
C THR A 17 -4.58 23.83 -6.39
N ASP A 18 -4.92 24.82 -5.56
CA ASP A 18 -3.99 25.46 -4.64
C ASP A 18 -3.52 24.46 -3.56
N GLU A 19 -4.44 23.66 -3.00
CA GLU A 19 -4.12 22.60 -2.03
C GLU A 19 -3.19 21.53 -2.62
N LEU A 20 -3.51 20.99 -3.80
CA LEU A 20 -2.66 20.02 -4.53
C LEU A 20 -1.32 20.62 -4.99
N GLY A 21 -1.21 21.96 -4.99
CA GLY A 21 0.03 22.67 -5.25
C GLY A 21 1.18 22.28 -4.31
N ILE A 22 0.88 21.69 -3.15
CA ILE A 22 1.89 21.17 -2.21
C ILE A 22 2.73 20.05 -2.81
N ILE A 23 2.11 19.12 -3.56
CA ILE A 23 2.83 18.04 -4.26
C ILE A 23 3.71 18.65 -5.36
N ARG A 24 3.21 19.69 -6.05
CA ARG A 24 3.96 20.38 -7.11
C ARG A 24 5.22 21.00 -6.59
N GLU A 25 5.14 21.62 -5.42
CA GLU A 25 6.32 22.23 -4.80
C GLU A 25 7.29 21.14 -4.32
N ALA A 26 6.81 20.11 -3.62
CA ALA A 26 7.64 19.00 -3.17
C ALA A 26 8.38 18.29 -4.33
N ALA A 27 7.68 18.06 -5.45
CA ALA A 27 8.24 17.44 -6.65
C ALA A 27 9.39 18.24 -7.29
N ARG A 28 9.53 19.54 -7.02
CA ARG A 28 10.66 20.35 -7.51
C ARG A 28 11.95 20.10 -6.74
N HIS A 29 11.83 19.70 -5.48
CA HIS A 29 12.96 19.51 -4.57
C HIS A 29 13.31 18.03 -4.36
N ALA A 30 12.40 17.12 -4.71
CA ALA A 30 12.63 15.69 -4.60
C ALA A 30 13.48 15.14 -5.76
N THR A 31 14.42 14.26 -5.43
CA THR A 31 15.11 13.44 -6.43
C THR A 31 14.20 12.28 -6.80
N MET A 32 13.56 12.35 -7.98
CA MET A 32 12.66 11.31 -8.48
C MET A 32 13.23 10.68 -9.74
N ALA A 33 13.22 9.34 -9.81
CA ALA A 33 13.59 8.64 -11.05
C ALA A 33 12.55 8.89 -12.17
N PHE A 34 11.29 9.12 -11.79
CA PHE A 34 10.20 9.36 -12.72
C PHE A 34 9.49 10.66 -12.36
N ARG A 35 9.29 11.53 -13.35
CA ARG A 35 8.54 12.76 -13.15
C ARG A 35 7.05 12.46 -12.95
N ILE A 36 6.40 13.24 -12.08
CA ILE A 36 4.95 13.35 -12.05
C ILE A 36 4.55 14.29 -13.19
N HIS A 37 3.87 13.75 -14.19
CA HIS A 37 3.40 14.51 -15.34
C HIS A 37 2.23 15.40 -14.94
N GLU A 38 1.22 14.81 -14.30
CA GLU A 38 -0.05 15.45 -14.01
C GLU A 38 -0.68 14.89 -12.72
N ILE A 39 -1.35 15.78 -11.98
CA ILE A 39 -2.27 15.43 -10.90
C ILE A 39 -3.69 15.68 -11.39
N ILE A 40 -4.57 14.69 -11.28
CA ILE A 40 -5.93 14.75 -11.81
C ILE A 40 -6.94 14.46 -10.69
N VAL A 41 -7.95 15.32 -10.57
CA VAL A 41 -9.18 15.07 -9.83
C VAL A 41 -10.32 14.92 -10.85
N PRO A 42 -10.55 13.70 -11.38
CA PRO A 42 -11.45 13.50 -12.51
C PRO A 42 -12.91 13.51 -12.05
N LYS A 43 -13.84 13.92 -12.91
CA LYS A 43 -15.28 13.83 -12.61
C LYS A 43 -15.74 12.37 -12.48
N ASN A 44 -15.13 11.48 -13.26
CA ASN A 44 -15.34 10.04 -13.21
C ASN A 44 -13.99 9.34 -13.03
N PHE A 45 -13.73 8.85 -11.81
CA PHE A 45 -12.46 8.24 -11.44
C PHE A 45 -12.18 6.96 -12.23
N ASP A 46 -13.12 6.02 -12.26
CA ASP A 46 -12.95 4.74 -12.96
C ASP A 46 -12.69 4.92 -14.45
N ALA A 47 -13.44 5.83 -15.10
CA ALA A 47 -13.25 6.13 -16.50
C ALA A 47 -11.85 6.69 -16.78
N LYS A 48 -11.34 7.59 -15.93
CA LYS A 48 -10.00 8.17 -16.11
C LYS A 48 -8.88 7.14 -15.85
N VAL A 49 -9.06 6.24 -14.88
CA VAL A 49 -8.14 5.12 -14.66
C VAL A 49 -8.07 4.24 -15.90
N ASN A 50 -9.23 3.82 -16.42
CA ASN A 50 -9.36 3.00 -17.63
C ASN A 50 -8.72 3.67 -18.85
N GLU A 51 -8.97 4.96 -19.06
CA GLU A 51 -8.37 5.78 -20.12
C GLU A 51 -6.83 5.76 -20.05
N LEU A 52 -6.25 6.06 -18.88
CA LEU A 52 -4.79 6.14 -18.72
C LEU A 52 -4.10 4.77 -18.76
N GLN A 53 -4.81 3.70 -18.40
CA GLN A 53 -4.29 2.34 -18.45
C GLN A 53 -4.53 1.64 -19.79
N GLY A 54 -5.35 2.21 -20.68
CA GLY A 54 -5.74 1.58 -21.94
C GLY A 54 -6.59 0.31 -21.74
N THR A 55 -7.42 0.27 -20.70
CA THR A 55 -8.30 -0.87 -20.37
C THR A 55 -9.73 -0.39 -20.12
N THR A 56 -10.67 -1.32 -19.97
CA THR A 56 -12.06 -1.10 -19.52
C THR A 56 -12.39 -1.85 -18.24
N ASP A 57 -11.42 -2.57 -17.68
CA ASP A 57 -11.65 -3.58 -16.65
C ASP A 57 -11.65 -2.99 -15.24
N PHE A 58 -11.10 -1.79 -15.06
CA PHE A 58 -11.09 -1.17 -13.75
C PHE A 58 -12.49 -0.67 -13.38
N LYS A 59 -12.99 -1.16 -12.25
CA LYS A 59 -14.24 -0.73 -11.66
C LYS A 59 -14.09 -0.69 -10.14
N SER A 60 -14.34 0.47 -9.56
CA SER A 60 -14.37 0.63 -8.11
C SER A 60 -15.59 -0.09 -7.54
N ILE A 61 -15.42 -0.65 -6.34
CA ILE A 61 -16.51 -1.28 -5.60
C ILE A 61 -17.18 -0.17 -4.77
N PRO A 62 -18.51 0.04 -4.89
CA PRO A 62 -19.21 1.06 -4.11
C PRO A 62 -18.99 0.88 -2.60
N GLY A 63 -18.59 1.95 -1.91
CA GLY A 63 -18.25 1.93 -0.48
C GLY A 63 -16.86 1.37 -0.14
N ALA A 64 -16.11 0.95 -1.15
CA ALA A 64 -14.71 0.54 -1.06
C ALA A 64 -13.90 1.13 -2.23
N GLU A 65 -14.29 2.33 -2.67
CA GLU A 65 -13.59 3.02 -3.75
C GLU A 65 -12.18 3.42 -3.29
N PRO A 66 -11.15 3.24 -4.13
CA PRO A 66 -9.84 3.75 -3.82
C PRO A 66 -9.88 5.28 -3.77
N VAL A 67 -9.27 5.85 -2.73
CA VAL A 67 -9.20 7.30 -2.53
C VAL A 67 -8.19 7.97 -3.45
N ALA A 68 -7.17 7.23 -3.90
CA ALA A 68 -6.16 7.70 -4.82
C ALA A 68 -5.59 6.55 -5.65
N ARG A 69 -4.92 6.88 -6.76
CA ARG A 69 -4.17 5.92 -7.56
C ARG A 69 -3.04 6.58 -8.34
N SER A 70 -1.87 5.97 -8.29
CA SER A 70 -0.73 6.31 -9.14
C SER A 70 -0.67 5.44 -10.40
N ILE A 71 -0.62 6.05 -11.59
CA ILE A 71 -0.57 5.34 -12.88
C ILE A 71 0.68 5.77 -13.65
N PHE A 72 1.51 4.80 -14.07
CA PHE A 72 2.64 5.09 -14.96
C PHE A 72 2.17 5.08 -16.42
N HIS A 73 2.54 6.11 -17.17
CA HIS A 73 2.26 6.25 -18.60
C HIS A 73 3.53 6.80 -19.30
N GLU A 74 3.56 6.80 -20.64
CA GLU A 74 4.73 7.20 -21.45
C GLU A 74 5.33 8.57 -21.07
N LYS A 75 4.49 9.50 -20.59
CA LYS A 75 4.91 10.86 -20.20
C LYS A 75 5.41 10.95 -18.77
N GLY A 76 5.28 9.92 -17.94
CA GLY A 76 5.56 9.90 -16.51
C GLY A 76 4.39 9.41 -15.69
N TYR A 77 4.44 9.63 -14.37
CA TYR A 77 3.36 9.27 -13.46
C TYR A 77 2.19 10.26 -13.51
N TYR A 78 0.99 9.72 -13.42
CA TYR A 78 -0.26 10.43 -13.22
C TYR A 78 -0.78 10.09 -11.83
N LEU A 79 -1.02 11.12 -11.01
CA LEU A 79 -1.63 10.97 -9.70
C LEU A 79 -3.12 11.27 -9.80
N LEU A 80 -3.96 10.29 -9.55
CA LEU A 80 -5.41 10.46 -9.56
C LEU A 80 -5.92 10.49 -8.12
N PHE A 81 -6.70 11.51 -7.79
CA PHE A 81 -7.38 11.62 -6.50
C PHE A 81 -8.89 11.54 -6.70
N HIS A 82 -9.53 10.63 -5.96
CA HIS A 82 -10.95 10.38 -6.10
C HIS A 82 -11.77 11.62 -5.67
N PRO A 83 -12.82 12.03 -6.42
CA PRO A 83 -13.67 13.17 -6.07
C PRO A 83 -14.23 13.15 -4.65
N ASN A 84 -14.50 11.95 -4.14
CA ASN A 84 -15.01 11.76 -2.78
C ASN A 84 -14.10 12.39 -1.71
N LEU A 85 -12.79 12.53 -1.96
CA LEU A 85 -11.87 13.25 -1.07
C LEU A 85 -12.28 14.69 -0.81
N PHE A 86 -12.93 15.34 -1.77
CA PHE A 86 -13.32 16.74 -1.67
C PHE A 86 -14.79 16.91 -1.23
N THR A 87 -15.36 15.86 -0.66
CA THR A 87 -16.67 15.91 0.01
C THR A 87 -16.49 16.14 1.51
N LYS A 88 -17.59 16.33 2.24
CA LYS A 88 -17.58 16.60 3.69
C LYS A 88 -16.96 15.51 4.58
N HIS A 89 -16.66 14.34 4.02
CA HIS A 89 -16.15 13.19 4.77
C HIS A 89 -14.65 13.29 5.08
N TYR A 90 -13.91 14.06 4.30
CA TYR A 90 -12.47 14.22 4.48
C TYR A 90 -12.15 15.71 4.63
N ASP A 91 -11.41 16.05 5.67
CA ASP A 91 -10.85 17.38 5.79
C ASP A 91 -9.48 17.48 5.10
N ASN A 92 -8.88 18.67 5.12
CA ASN A 92 -7.57 18.88 4.51
C ASN A 92 -6.47 18.06 5.17
N GLN A 93 -6.53 17.82 6.49
CA GLN A 93 -5.52 17.05 7.21
C GLN A 93 -5.49 15.58 6.75
N VAL A 94 -6.66 14.95 6.57
CA VAL A 94 -6.74 13.60 5.99
C VAL A 94 -6.20 13.60 4.55
N ARG A 95 -6.64 14.56 3.74
CA ARG A 95 -6.19 14.69 2.34
C ARG A 95 -4.68 14.85 2.23
N PHE A 96 -4.05 15.65 3.08
CA PHE A 96 -2.59 15.81 3.09
C PHE A 96 -1.85 14.49 3.35
N SER A 97 -2.37 13.63 4.24
CA SER A 97 -1.81 12.29 4.43
C SER A 97 -1.89 11.48 3.14
N ILE A 98 -3.05 11.46 2.48
CA ILE A 98 -3.27 10.68 1.25
C ILE A 98 -2.38 11.20 0.11
N TYR A 99 -2.27 12.52 -0.04
CA TYR A 99 -1.42 13.17 -1.03
C TYR A 99 0.04 12.79 -0.86
N TRP A 100 0.52 12.85 0.39
CA TRP A 100 1.91 12.58 0.69
C TRP A 100 2.24 11.09 0.61
N HIS A 101 1.29 10.22 0.94
CA HIS A 101 1.42 8.77 0.74
C HIS A 101 1.71 8.45 -0.73
N GLU A 102 0.85 8.90 -1.65
CA GLU A 102 1.03 8.64 -3.08
C GLU A 102 2.31 9.29 -3.63
N PHE A 103 2.65 10.49 -3.15
CA PHE A 103 3.90 11.14 -3.52
C PHE A 103 5.12 10.32 -3.06
N ALA A 104 5.12 9.83 -1.82
CA ALA A 104 6.20 9.01 -1.27
C ALA A 104 6.40 7.71 -2.05
N LEU A 105 5.32 7.04 -2.47
CA LEU A 105 5.39 5.85 -3.33
C LEU A 105 6.15 6.13 -4.64
N ILE A 106 5.89 7.28 -5.27
CA ILE A 106 6.59 7.68 -6.51
C ILE A 106 8.06 7.98 -6.24
N VAL A 107 8.37 8.71 -5.16
CA VAL A 107 9.75 9.01 -4.77
C VAL A 107 10.53 7.72 -4.52
N ASN A 108 9.92 6.76 -3.82
CA ASN A 108 10.52 5.47 -3.50
C ASN A 108 10.89 4.66 -4.75
N LYS A 109 10.16 4.79 -5.86
CA LYS A 109 10.55 4.16 -7.14
C LYS A 109 11.93 4.58 -7.65
N GLY A 110 12.42 5.75 -7.25
CA GLY A 110 13.79 6.19 -7.56
C GLY A 110 14.83 5.85 -6.51
N ARG A 111 14.40 5.46 -5.31
CA ARG A 111 15.30 5.07 -4.21
C ARG A 111 15.56 3.57 -4.21
N PHE A 112 14.56 2.78 -4.56
CA PHE A 112 14.65 1.32 -4.53
C PHE A 112 15.41 0.77 -5.74
N PRO A 113 16.25 -0.27 -5.56
CA PRO A 113 16.95 -0.90 -6.67
C PRO A 113 15.96 -1.48 -7.68
N VAL A 114 16.24 -1.23 -8.96
CA VAL A 114 15.45 -1.80 -10.06
C VAL A 114 16.00 -3.17 -10.40
N LEU A 115 15.13 -4.18 -10.39
CA LEU A 115 15.49 -5.51 -10.84
C LEU A 115 15.60 -5.53 -12.37
N THR A 116 16.82 -5.69 -12.90
CA THR A 116 17.07 -5.71 -14.36
C THR A 116 16.99 -7.11 -14.98
N ARG A 117 16.52 -8.12 -14.23
CA ARG A 117 16.43 -9.50 -14.71
C ARG A 117 15.22 -9.70 -15.63
N HIS A 118 15.42 -10.50 -16.68
CA HIS A 118 14.36 -10.84 -17.65
C HIS A 118 13.52 -12.06 -17.25
N LYS A 119 14.04 -12.93 -16.36
CA LYS A 119 13.32 -14.14 -15.88
C LYS A 119 12.85 -13.92 -14.44
N LEU A 120 11.59 -14.25 -14.19
CA LEU A 120 11.06 -14.33 -12.83
C LEU A 120 11.59 -15.62 -12.17
N ASP A 121 12.48 -15.46 -11.19
CA ASP A 121 13.06 -16.51 -10.34
C ASP A 121 12.66 -16.28 -8.86
N ARG A 122 13.01 -17.22 -7.97
CA ARG A 122 12.67 -17.18 -6.53
C ARG A 122 13.11 -15.87 -5.91
N PHE A 123 14.35 -15.47 -6.18
CA PHE A 123 14.91 -14.22 -5.69
C PHE A 123 14.10 -13.02 -6.17
N ALA A 124 13.86 -12.90 -7.48
CA ALA A 124 13.13 -11.80 -8.09
C ALA A 124 11.71 -11.69 -7.52
N ASN A 125 11.01 -12.80 -7.34
CA ASN A 125 9.68 -12.81 -6.76
C ASN A 125 9.69 -12.28 -5.31
N TYR A 126 10.54 -12.82 -4.44
CA TYR A 126 10.61 -12.35 -3.05
C TYR A 126 11.14 -10.92 -2.93
N PHE A 127 12.09 -10.54 -3.77
CA PHE A 127 12.58 -9.18 -3.90
C PHE A 127 11.43 -8.22 -4.21
N MET A 128 10.67 -8.48 -5.28
CA MET A 128 9.58 -7.59 -5.67
C MET A 128 8.50 -7.45 -4.57
N ASN A 129 8.11 -8.56 -3.94
CA ASN A 129 7.11 -8.53 -2.86
C ASN A 129 7.63 -7.82 -1.60
N LEU A 130 8.90 -8.03 -1.23
CA LEU A 130 9.52 -7.36 -0.07
C LEU A 130 9.53 -5.85 -0.26
N TYR A 131 10.01 -5.40 -1.42
CA TYR A 131 10.03 -3.98 -1.76
C TYR A 131 8.64 -3.39 -1.88
N GLN A 132 7.66 -4.13 -2.39
CA GLN A 132 6.27 -3.66 -2.48
C GLN A 132 5.66 -3.42 -1.09
N LEU A 133 5.87 -4.34 -0.14
CA LEU A 133 5.36 -4.18 1.22
C LEU A 133 6.09 -3.06 1.97
N PHE A 134 7.42 -2.98 1.85
CA PHE A 134 8.18 -1.90 2.47
C PHE A 134 7.84 -0.52 1.90
N ASP A 135 7.57 -0.42 0.60
CA ASP A 135 7.13 0.83 -0.04
C ASP A 135 5.88 1.41 0.65
N GLN A 136 4.89 0.56 0.94
CA GLN A 136 3.68 0.98 1.64
C GLN A 136 3.96 1.32 3.11
N TYR A 137 4.82 0.56 3.80
CA TYR A 137 5.21 0.85 5.18
C TYR A 137 5.88 2.23 5.29
N ASP A 138 6.89 2.48 4.46
CA ASP A 138 7.66 3.72 4.42
C ASP A 138 6.79 4.91 3.98
N ALA A 139 5.98 4.75 2.92
CA ALA A 139 5.08 5.80 2.45
C ALA A 139 4.02 6.17 3.49
N ALA A 140 3.44 5.19 4.20
CA ALA A 140 2.48 5.43 5.27
C ALA A 140 3.10 6.26 6.41
N ARG A 141 4.23 5.81 6.98
CA ARG A 141 4.90 6.55 8.07
C ARG A 141 5.32 7.95 7.65
N LYS A 142 5.90 8.12 6.46
CA LYS A 142 6.23 9.46 5.93
C LYS A 142 5.02 10.36 5.74
N SER A 143 3.89 9.79 5.34
CA SER A 143 2.65 10.56 5.18
C SER A 143 2.14 11.10 6.51
N PHE A 144 2.25 10.30 7.57
CA PHE A 144 1.94 10.71 8.93
C PHE A 144 2.91 11.76 9.45
N GLU A 145 4.22 11.54 9.31
CA GLU A 145 5.25 12.52 9.69
C GLU A 145 5.03 13.88 9.00
N PHE A 146 4.75 13.86 7.70
CA PHE A 146 4.49 15.07 6.94
C PHE A 146 3.24 15.79 7.42
N ARG A 147 2.11 15.07 7.55
CA ARG A 147 0.84 15.66 7.99
C ARG A 147 1.00 16.26 9.38
N ASP A 148 1.61 15.53 10.31
CA ASP A 148 1.77 15.98 11.69
C ASP A 148 2.72 17.19 11.76
N ALA A 149 3.80 17.20 10.97
CA ALA A 149 4.68 18.35 10.84
C ALA A 149 3.95 19.57 10.24
N LEU A 150 3.11 19.38 9.23
CA LEU A 150 2.31 20.45 8.63
C LEU A 150 1.31 21.02 9.63
N VAL A 151 0.56 20.15 10.32
CA VAL A 151 -0.44 20.51 11.33
C VAL A 151 0.20 21.28 12.48
N LYS A 152 1.32 20.78 13.01
CA LYS A 152 2.02 21.40 14.14
C LYS A 152 2.75 22.68 13.75
N ASN A 153 3.56 22.66 12.69
CA ASN A 153 4.51 23.73 12.40
C ASN A 153 3.92 24.84 11.51
N VAL A 154 3.01 24.50 10.61
CA VAL A 154 2.41 25.45 9.65
C VAL A 154 1.04 25.90 10.11
N LEU A 155 0.14 24.95 10.39
CA LEU A 155 -1.23 25.27 10.81
C LEU A 155 -1.33 25.66 12.28
N LYS A 156 -0.31 25.32 13.08
CA LYS A 156 -0.23 25.62 14.53
C LYS A 156 -1.47 25.16 15.29
N THR A 157 -1.93 23.96 14.97
CA THR A 157 -3.12 23.32 15.53
C THR A 157 -2.83 21.87 15.88
N GLU A 158 -3.79 21.21 16.53
CA GLU A 158 -3.80 19.76 16.71
C GLU A 158 -4.47 19.06 15.52
N LEU A 159 -4.35 17.72 15.50
CA LEU A 159 -5.13 16.90 14.59
C LEU A 159 -6.62 17.16 14.82
N SER A 160 -7.35 17.36 13.73
CA SER A 160 -8.80 17.51 13.78
C SER A 160 -9.46 16.20 14.24
N ASP A 161 -10.68 16.30 14.75
CA ASP A 161 -11.46 15.12 15.12
C ASP A 161 -11.74 14.23 13.91
N THR A 162 -11.93 14.82 12.72
CA THR A 162 -12.09 14.07 11.46
C THR A 162 -10.83 13.26 11.13
N ALA A 163 -9.64 13.86 11.22
CA ALA A 163 -8.39 13.18 10.92
C ALA A 163 -8.05 12.11 11.96
N ARG A 164 -8.35 12.36 13.24
CA ARG A 164 -8.20 11.35 14.30
C ARG A 164 -9.14 10.17 14.08
N ALA A 165 -10.40 10.44 13.78
CA ALA A 165 -11.40 9.41 13.52
C ALA A 165 -11.07 8.58 12.26
N ASP A 166 -10.63 9.23 11.18
CA ASP A 166 -10.19 8.54 9.94
C ASP A 166 -9.01 7.60 10.21
N LEU A 167 -8.01 8.07 10.97
CA LEU A 167 -6.87 7.26 11.40
C LEU A 167 -7.30 6.04 12.22
N GLU A 168 -8.12 6.24 13.25
CA GLU A 168 -8.59 5.15 14.11
C GLU A 168 -9.47 4.16 13.36
N ASN A 169 -10.40 4.64 12.52
CA ASN A 169 -11.26 3.79 11.71
C ASN A 169 -10.44 2.96 10.72
N SER A 170 -9.44 3.57 10.08
CA SER A 170 -8.53 2.87 9.16
C SER A 170 -7.71 1.80 9.87
N LEU A 171 -7.18 2.09 11.06
CA LEU A 171 -6.49 1.09 11.88
C LEU A 171 -7.43 -0.05 12.27
N MET A 172 -8.61 0.26 12.81
CA MET A 172 -9.58 -0.74 13.22
C MET A 172 -10.06 -1.61 12.05
N GLY A 173 -10.24 -1.02 10.86
CA GLY A 173 -10.55 -1.76 9.64
C GLY A 173 -9.45 -2.77 9.27
N ASN A 174 -8.18 -2.36 9.34
CA ASN A 174 -7.05 -3.26 9.10
C ASN A 174 -6.97 -4.37 10.16
N LEU A 175 -7.12 -4.03 11.45
CA LEU A 175 -7.13 -5.03 12.54
C LEU A 175 -8.27 -6.04 12.39
N ALA A 176 -9.45 -5.59 11.94
CA ALA A 176 -10.58 -6.48 11.67
C ALA A 176 -10.28 -7.47 10.53
N LEU A 177 -9.60 -7.04 9.47
CA LEU A 177 -9.16 -7.95 8.39
C LEU A 177 -8.12 -8.95 8.91
N ILE A 178 -7.15 -8.51 9.72
CA ILE A 178 -6.13 -9.38 10.31
C ILE A 178 -6.76 -10.47 11.18
N ASN A 179 -7.81 -10.14 11.94
CA ASN A 179 -8.55 -11.08 12.77
C ASN A 179 -9.58 -11.93 12.03
N ASN A 180 -9.83 -11.69 10.75
CA ASN A 180 -10.84 -12.43 9.99
C ASN A 180 -10.33 -13.82 9.59
N LYS A 181 -10.20 -14.69 10.58
CA LYS A 181 -9.75 -16.08 10.44
C LYS A 181 -10.53 -16.85 9.36
N PRO A 182 -11.88 -16.78 9.28
CA PRO A 182 -12.63 -17.48 8.23
C PRO A 182 -12.23 -17.05 6.82
N GLU A 183 -12.10 -15.75 6.58
CA GLU A 183 -11.85 -15.19 5.25
C GLU A 183 -10.43 -15.47 4.74
N TYR A 184 -9.45 -15.49 5.65
CA TYR A 184 -8.04 -15.60 5.26
C TYR A 184 -7.46 -16.97 5.60
N TYR A 185 -7.42 -17.35 6.88
CA TYR A 185 -6.77 -18.59 7.29
C TYR A 185 -7.55 -19.84 6.85
N ASP A 186 -8.85 -19.89 7.16
CA ASP A 186 -9.66 -21.08 6.84
C ASP A 186 -9.84 -21.24 5.32
N LEU A 187 -9.99 -20.15 4.57
CA LEU A 187 -10.02 -20.17 3.12
C LEU A 187 -8.72 -20.73 2.52
N ILE A 188 -7.55 -20.21 2.93
CA ILE A 188 -6.26 -20.69 2.40
C ILE A 188 -6.06 -22.16 2.77
N LYS A 189 -6.38 -22.55 4.01
CA LYS A 189 -6.33 -23.94 4.47
C LYS A 189 -7.21 -24.86 3.62
N PHE A 190 -8.43 -24.43 3.32
CA PHE A 190 -9.33 -25.16 2.44
C PHE A 190 -8.74 -25.31 1.03
N GLN A 191 -8.19 -24.24 0.44
CA GLN A 191 -7.55 -24.32 -0.89
C GLN A 191 -6.33 -25.27 -0.89
N GLN A 192 -5.57 -25.34 0.21
CA GLN A 192 -4.47 -26.31 0.33
C GLN A 192 -4.97 -27.76 0.39
N GLN A 193 -6.11 -28.01 1.06
CA GLN A 193 -6.73 -29.33 1.14
C GLN A 193 -7.32 -29.77 -0.19
N GLU A 194 -7.83 -28.84 -1.00
CA GLU A 194 -8.35 -29.12 -2.34
C GLU A 194 -7.22 -29.36 -3.36
N PHE A 195 -6.03 -28.79 -3.15
CA PHE A 195 -4.92 -28.88 -4.10
C PHE A 195 -4.57 -30.30 -4.59
N PRO A 196 -4.51 -31.35 -3.75
CA PRO A 196 -4.22 -32.72 -4.20
C PRO A 196 -5.22 -33.27 -5.24
N THR A 197 -6.44 -32.73 -5.29
CA THR A 197 -7.49 -33.17 -6.22
C THR A 197 -7.25 -32.68 -7.65
N HIS A 198 -6.83 -31.43 -7.82
CA HIS A 198 -6.66 -30.80 -9.13
C HIS A 198 -5.18 -30.63 -9.54
N LYS A 199 -4.24 -30.60 -8.58
CA LYS A 199 -2.78 -30.46 -8.76
C LYS A 199 -2.37 -29.31 -9.70
N ASN A 200 -3.19 -28.26 -9.73
CA ASN A 200 -3.02 -27.10 -10.61
C ASN A 200 -2.59 -25.89 -9.78
N ILE A 201 -1.29 -25.57 -9.84
CA ILE A 201 -0.68 -24.46 -9.11
C ILE A 201 -1.26 -23.11 -9.54
N SER A 202 -1.46 -22.89 -10.84
CA SER A 202 -2.00 -21.63 -11.34
C SER A 202 -3.41 -21.37 -10.82
N GLN A 203 -4.25 -22.41 -10.78
CA GLN A 203 -5.58 -22.34 -10.20
C GLN A 203 -5.50 -22.05 -8.70
N PHE A 204 -4.67 -22.76 -7.95
CA PHE A 204 -4.49 -22.54 -6.51
C PHE A 204 -4.06 -21.10 -6.19
N LEU A 205 -3.02 -20.60 -6.88
CA LEU A 205 -2.53 -19.23 -6.71
C LEU A 205 -3.61 -18.19 -7.04
N SER A 206 -4.39 -18.39 -8.11
CA SER A 206 -5.45 -17.45 -8.47
C SER A 206 -6.56 -17.32 -7.40
N GLN A 207 -6.75 -18.34 -6.56
CA GLN A 207 -7.77 -18.32 -5.51
C GLN A 207 -7.29 -17.62 -4.23
N ILE A 208 -5.99 -17.61 -3.96
CA ILE A 208 -5.44 -17.14 -2.68
C ILE A 208 -4.62 -15.86 -2.78
N GLN A 209 -4.01 -15.56 -3.93
CA GLN A 209 -3.05 -14.46 -4.07
C GLN A 209 -3.68 -13.10 -3.69
N GLY A 210 -4.91 -12.84 -4.11
CA GLY A 210 -5.62 -11.61 -3.73
C GLY A 210 -5.81 -11.46 -2.22
N LYS A 211 -6.09 -12.58 -1.52
CA LYS A 211 -6.28 -12.61 -0.07
C LYS A 211 -4.96 -12.42 0.68
N ILE A 212 -3.89 -13.06 0.21
CA ILE A 212 -2.54 -12.89 0.76
C ILE A 212 -2.10 -11.43 0.63
N SER A 213 -2.26 -10.83 -0.56
CA SER A 213 -1.92 -9.44 -0.79
C SER A 213 -2.72 -8.50 0.11
N GLN A 214 -4.05 -8.68 0.18
CA GLN A 214 -4.91 -7.85 1.02
C GLN A 214 -4.50 -7.92 2.50
N LEU A 215 -4.33 -9.12 3.04
CA LEU A 215 -3.94 -9.30 4.43
C LEU A 215 -2.53 -8.77 4.71
N SER A 216 -1.58 -8.99 3.79
CA SER A 216 -0.22 -8.46 3.92
C SER A 216 -0.23 -6.93 3.99
N PHE A 217 -0.95 -6.25 3.10
CA PHE A 217 -1.09 -4.80 3.17
C PHE A 217 -1.79 -4.34 4.46
N SER A 218 -2.83 -5.03 4.91
CA SER A 218 -3.50 -4.69 6.17
C SER A 218 -2.57 -4.80 7.38
N ILE A 219 -1.72 -5.83 7.43
CA ILE A 219 -0.66 -5.94 8.44
C ILE A 219 0.27 -4.73 8.35
N ILE A 220 0.79 -4.44 7.15
CA ILE A 220 1.70 -3.31 6.95
C ILE A 220 1.11 -1.97 7.37
N PHE A 221 -0.12 -1.65 6.96
CA PHE A 221 -0.77 -0.39 7.32
C PHE A 221 -1.10 -0.29 8.82
N ALA A 222 -1.54 -1.38 9.43
CA ALA A 222 -1.80 -1.40 10.88
C ALA A 222 -0.52 -1.11 11.66
N TYR A 223 0.58 -1.78 11.32
CA TYR A 223 1.85 -1.59 12.02
C TYR A 223 2.52 -0.26 11.69
N ALA A 224 2.47 0.24 10.45
CA ALA A 224 2.93 1.60 10.14
C ALA A 224 2.20 2.65 10.98
N THR A 225 0.90 2.46 11.21
CA THR A 225 0.10 3.35 12.07
C THR A 225 0.50 3.23 13.54
N MET A 226 0.54 2.02 14.10
CA MET A 226 0.91 1.79 15.50
C MET A 226 2.36 2.19 15.80
N ASP A 227 3.27 2.03 14.85
CA ASP A 227 4.68 2.40 15.01
C ASP A 227 4.87 3.92 15.01
N HIS A 228 4.05 4.66 14.25
CA HIS A 228 4.08 6.12 14.24
C HIS A 228 3.36 6.73 15.46
N TYR A 229 2.18 6.21 15.81
CA TYR A 229 1.40 6.69 16.96
C TYR A 229 1.51 5.71 18.13
N GLU A 230 2.46 5.96 19.02
CA GLU A 230 2.77 5.06 20.15
C GLU A 230 1.54 4.72 21.01
N TYR A 231 0.64 5.69 21.23
CA TYR A 231 -0.59 5.49 22.00
C TYR A 231 -1.57 4.48 21.36
N LEU A 232 -1.42 4.18 20.06
CA LEU A 232 -2.22 3.18 19.36
C LEU A 232 -1.62 1.77 19.45
N ARG A 233 -0.39 1.60 19.95
CA ARG A 233 0.24 0.26 20.06
C ARG A 233 -0.52 -0.70 20.95
N GLU A 234 -1.24 -0.21 21.95
CA GLU A 234 -2.10 -1.05 22.79
C GLU A 234 -3.14 -1.83 21.97
N LYS A 235 -3.50 -1.37 20.77
CA LYS A 235 -4.46 -2.05 19.90
C LYS A 235 -3.88 -3.33 19.27
N GLU A 236 -2.57 -3.56 19.33
CA GLU A 236 -1.95 -4.82 18.90
C GLU A 236 -2.52 -6.02 19.66
N GLN A 237 -2.96 -5.84 20.92
CA GLN A 237 -3.59 -6.89 21.72
C GLN A 237 -4.82 -7.50 21.03
N LEU A 238 -5.52 -6.72 20.19
CA LEU A 238 -6.70 -7.16 19.46
C LEU A 238 -6.36 -8.25 18.44
N ILE A 239 -5.13 -8.27 17.92
CA ILE A 239 -4.67 -9.23 16.90
C ILE A 239 -3.67 -10.25 17.46
N SER A 240 -3.54 -10.33 18.79
CA SER A 240 -2.55 -11.20 19.45
C SER A 240 -2.71 -12.69 19.13
N GLU A 241 -3.94 -13.13 18.85
CA GLU A 241 -4.28 -14.51 18.48
C GLU A 241 -4.52 -14.70 16.97
N ALA A 242 -4.25 -13.68 16.15
CA ALA A 242 -4.46 -13.76 14.71
C ALA A 242 -3.53 -14.83 14.09
N PRO A 243 -4.07 -15.84 13.38
CA PRO A 243 -3.26 -16.99 12.91
C PRO A 243 -2.09 -16.64 11.99
N MET A 244 -2.21 -15.54 11.24
CA MET A 244 -1.18 -15.07 10.30
C MET A 244 -0.17 -14.10 10.93
N LEU A 245 -0.28 -13.83 12.23
CA LEU A 245 0.59 -12.93 12.99
C LEU A 245 1.58 -13.73 13.87
N ASP A 246 2.33 -14.62 13.24
CA ASP A 246 3.31 -15.46 13.93
C ASP A 246 4.69 -14.78 14.06
N ASN A 247 5.70 -15.54 14.49
CA ASN A 247 7.07 -15.06 14.61
C ASN A 247 7.67 -14.55 13.28
N ASN A 248 7.38 -15.18 12.14
CA ASN A 248 7.90 -14.74 10.85
C ASN A 248 7.33 -13.38 10.46
N THR A 249 6.04 -13.15 10.71
CA THR A 249 5.42 -11.83 10.50
C THR A 249 6.06 -10.77 11.40
N ARG A 250 6.33 -11.10 12.67
CA ARG A 250 7.00 -10.20 13.62
C ARG A 250 8.43 -9.87 13.20
N VAL A 251 9.19 -10.86 12.71
CA VAL A 251 10.54 -10.65 12.18
C VAL A 251 10.53 -9.72 10.96
N LEU A 252 9.57 -9.89 10.04
CA LEU A 252 9.42 -8.97 8.90
C LEU A 252 9.13 -7.53 9.34
N LEU A 253 8.26 -7.36 10.34
CA LEU A 253 7.90 -6.04 10.86
C LEU A 253 9.08 -5.35 11.57
N GLU A 254 9.84 -6.08 12.39
CA GLU A 254 11.07 -5.56 12.99
C GLU A 254 12.11 -5.17 11.93
N TYR A 255 12.24 -5.99 10.89
CA TYR A 255 13.11 -5.68 9.76
C TYR A 255 12.70 -4.39 9.05
N PHE A 256 11.40 -4.16 8.83
CA PHE A 256 10.91 -2.90 8.24
C PHE A 256 11.09 -1.69 9.15
N ARG A 257 10.89 -1.84 10.47
CA ARG A 257 11.20 -0.78 11.45
C ARG A 257 12.66 -0.36 11.35
N LEU A 258 13.58 -1.33 11.38
CA LEU A 258 15.01 -1.10 11.25
C LEU A 258 15.35 -0.37 9.95
N LYS A 259 14.89 -0.87 8.81
CA LYS A 259 15.18 -0.26 7.49
C LYS A 259 14.61 1.14 7.35
N TYR A 260 13.44 1.40 7.94
CA TYR A 260 12.85 2.73 7.99
C TYR A 260 13.69 3.69 8.82
N ASP A 261 14.04 3.31 10.05
CA ASP A 261 14.78 4.15 10.98
C ASP A 261 16.20 4.45 10.47
N GLU A 262 16.83 3.49 9.78
CA GLU A 262 18.13 3.66 9.11
C GLU A 262 18.03 4.44 7.79
N CYS A 263 16.82 4.75 7.32
CA CYS A 263 16.55 5.31 5.98
C CYS A 263 17.17 4.49 4.84
N SER A 264 17.37 3.18 5.04
CA SER A 264 18.04 2.28 4.10
C SER A 264 17.08 1.85 2.99
N PRO A 265 17.37 2.17 1.72
CA PRO A 265 16.55 1.73 0.59
C PRO A 265 16.91 0.31 0.13
N ASP A 266 18.00 -0.29 0.62
CA ASP A 266 18.40 -1.64 0.23
C ASP A 266 17.84 -2.69 1.20
N LEU A 267 16.95 -3.52 0.66
CA LEU A 267 16.31 -4.63 1.34
C LEU A 267 16.77 -6.01 0.84
N SER A 268 17.81 -6.07 0.01
CA SER A 268 18.23 -7.32 -0.65
C SER A 268 18.71 -8.41 0.32
N ASP A 269 19.09 -8.04 1.54
CA ASP A 269 19.39 -8.92 2.66
C ASP A 269 18.15 -9.53 3.33
N GLY A 270 16.95 -9.01 3.06
CA GLY A 270 15.69 -9.48 3.65
C GLY A 270 14.94 -10.56 2.86
N ILE A 271 15.55 -11.15 1.82
CA ILE A 271 14.88 -12.11 0.94
C ILE A 271 14.40 -13.35 1.70
N ASP A 272 15.21 -13.91 2.59
CA ASP A 272 14.84 -15.07 3.38
C ASP A 272 13.78 -14.73 4.44
N ILE A 273 13.75 -13.49 4.92
CA ILE A 273 12.67 -12.98 5.80
C ILE A 273 11.34 -12.96 5.03
N MET A 274 11.38 -12.51 3.77
CA MET A 274 10.18 -12.49 2.93
C MET A 274 9.69 -13.91 2.59
N GLU A 275 10.61 -14.85 2.30
CA GLU A 275 10.25 -16.24 2.11
C GLU A 275 9.57 -16.82 3.36
N ALA A 276 10.14 -16.58 4.55
CA ALA A 276 9.57 -17.05 5.82
C ALA A 276 8.17 -16.45 6.07
N PHE A 277 7.97 -15.17 5.76
CA PHE A 277 6.65 -14.53 5.84
C PHE A 277 5.64 -15.19 4.89
N TRP A 278 6.02 -15.49 3.65
CA TRP A 278 5.13 -16.17 2.71
C TRP A 278 4.75 -17.60 3.15
N ALA A 279 5.64 -18.27 3.88
CA ALA A 279 5.36 -19.57 4.45
C ALA A 279 4.20 -19.54 5.48
N ASN A 280 3.86 -18.38 6.06
CA ASN A 280 2.69 -18.23 6.93
C ASN A 280 1.39 -18.41 6.17
N PHE A 281 1.37 -18.10 4.87
CA PHE A 281 0.26 -18.40 3.98
C PHE A 281 0.37 -19.79 3.34
N GLY A 282 1.36 -20.57 3.80
CA GLY A 282 1.58 -21.94 3.37
C GLY A 282 2.07 -22.04 1.93
N ILE A 283 2.85 -21.05 1.49
CA ILE A 283 3.43 -20.98 0.15
C ILE A 283 4.93 -20.80 0.27
N ARG A 284 5.67 -21.55 -0.55
CA ARG A 284 7.08 -21.32 -0.81
C ARG A 284 7.33 -21.32 -2.31
N PHE A 285 8.11 -20.37 -2.82
CA PHE A 285 8.52 -20.37 -4.21
C PHE A 285 9.92 -20.96 -4.37
N VAL A 286 10.11 -21.78 -5.39
CA VAL A 286 11.37 -22.45 -5.69
C VAL A 286 11.70 -22.35 -7.18
N ASP A 287 12.99 -22.36 -7.51
CA ASP A 287 13.44 -22.29 -8.89
C ASP A 287 13.29 -23.64 -9.60
N GLY A 288 12.38 -23.71 -10.57
CA GLY A 288 12.24 -24.85 -11.46
C GLY A 288 13.12 -24.73 -12.71
N ALA A 289 13.29 -25.84 -13.43
CA ALA A 289 14.12 -25.92 -14.63
C ALA A 289 13.71 -24.89 -15.72
N GLN A 290 12.42 -24.62 -15.87
CA GLN A 290 11.89 -23.72 -16.89
C GLN A 290 11.26 -22.44 -16.32
N SER A 291 10.65 -22.50 -15.13
CA SER A 291 9.93 -21.39 -14.52
C SER A 291 10.03 -21.42 -13.00
N LEU A 292 9.64 -20.31 -12.35
CA LEU A 292 9.32 -20.30 -10.93
C LEU A 292 8.23 -21.35 -10.63
N GLN A 293 8.40 -22.08 -9.53
CA GLN A 293 7.44 -23.05 -9.03
C GLN A 293 6.96 -22.64 -7.64
N CYS A 294 5.80 -23.13 -7.25
CA CYS A 294 5.19 -22.92 -5.93
C CYS A 294 5.01 -24.27 -5.25
N GLU A 295 5.58 -24.38 -4.05
CA GLU A 295 5.41 -25.49 -3.13
C GLU A 295 4.38 -25.11 -2.07
N ILE A 296 3.54 -26.07 -1.70
CA ILE A 296 2.58 -25.90 -0.61
C ILE A 296 3.25 -26.31 0.69
N VAL A 297 3.28 -25.38 1.64
CA VAL A 297 3.76 -25.59 3.00
C VAL A 297 2.55 -25.74 3.92
N PRO A 298 2.45 -26.78 4.75
CA PRO A 298 1.34 -26.92 5.69
C PRO A 298 1.22 -25.70 6.60
N LEU A 299 0.02 -25.12 6.69
CA LEU A 299 -0.26 -24.07 7.67
C LEU A 299 -0.09 -24.63 9.08
N LYS A 300 0.56 -23.84 9.94
CA LYS A 300 0.70 -24.12 11.37
C LYS A 300 -0.62 -23.90 12.12
#